data_AF-A0A223VMQ3-F1
#
_entry.id   AF-A0A223VMQ3-F1
#
_cell.length_a   1.000
_cell.length_b   1.000
_cell.length_c   1.000
_cell.angle_alpha   90.00
_cell.angle_beta   90.00
_cell.angle_gamma   90.00
#
_symmetry.space_group_name_H-M   'P 1'
#
loop_
_entity.id
_entity.type
_entity.pdbx_description
1 polymer ?
#
loop_
_entity_poly.entity_id
_entity_poly.type
_entity_poly.pdbx_seq_one_letter_code
_entity_poly.pdbx_strand_id
1 'polypeptide(L)' 'MSDKRRLVRRRSRYDENSLSDLLSITMANIEDALLEAGAFPAIDYTHLDLLSAAGPFVLSMFSRESGNPITLTTT' A
#
# COMPACT_ATOMS: atom_id res chain seq x y z
N MET A 1 -8.56 20.00 1.42
CA MET A 1 -9.20 19.75 0.11
C MET A 1 -9.48 18.26 0.04
N SER A 2 -10.75 17.82 0.05
CA SER A 2 -11.09 16.41 -0.08
C SER A 2 -10.90 15.98 -1.53
N ASP A 3 -9.84 15.23 -1.79
CA ASP A 3 -9.58 14.57 -3.08
C ASP A 3 -10.67 13.52 -3.35
N LYS A 4 -11.72 13.96 -4.05
CA LYS A 4 -12.87 13.13 -4.43
C LYS A 4 -12.54 12.04 -5.46
N ARG A 5 -11.25 11.90 -5.82
CA ARG A 5 -10.73 10.94 -6.79
C ARG A 5 -10.01 9.76 -6.15
N ARG A 6 -9.54 9.85 -4.91
CA ARG A 6 -8.78 8.77 -4.26
C ARG A 6 -9.68 7.58 -3.91
N LEU A 7 -9.23 6.37 -4.23
CA LEU A 7 -9.83 5.10 -3.83
C LEU A 7 -9.46 4.77 -2.38
N VAL A 8 -8.22 5.05 -1.98
CA VAL A 8 -7.72 4.76 -0.63
C VAL A 8 -8.00 5.93 0.29
N ARG A 9 -8.80 5.66 1.32
CA ARG A 9 -9.09 6.64 2.36
C ARG A 9 -7.92 6.72 3.35
N ARG A 10 -7.27 7.89 3.41
CA ARG A 10 -6.32 8.19 4.48
C ARG A 10 -7.02 8.22 5.84
N ARG A 11 -6.41 7.54 6.82
CA ARG A 11 -6.82 7.57 8.23
C ARG A 11 -5.96 8.59 8.96
N SER A 12 -6.50 9.23 9.98
CA SER A 12 -5.79 10.19 10.81
C SER A 12 -5.01 9.55 11.96
N ARG A 13 -5.25 8.26 12.24
CA ARG A 13 -4.47 7.44 13.16
C ARG A 13 -4.17 6.12 12.47
N TYR A 14 -2.92 5.69 12.62
CA TYR A 14 -2.41 4.41 12.17
C TYR A 14 -1.73 3.73 13.36
N ASP A 15 -1.97 2.44 13.52
CA ASP A 15 -1.25 1.56 14.43
C ASP A 15 -0.08 0.93 13.66
N GLU A 16 1.15 1.22 14.10
CA GLU A 16 2.38 0.72 13.50
C GLU A 16 2.53 -0.81 13.61
N ASN A 17 1.87 -1.44 14.59
CA ASN A 17 1.89 -2.89 14.78
C ASN A 17 0.82 -3.60 13.93
N SER A 18 -0.04 -2.84 13.25
CA SER A 18 -1.12 -3.37 12.43
C SER A 18 -0.71 -3.47 10.97
N LEU A 19 -0.63 -4.71 10.47
CA LEU A 19 -0.40 -5.00 9.05
C LEU A 19 -1.39 -4.25 8.14
N SER A 20 -2.66 -4.15 8.56
CA SER A 20 -3.71 -3.45 7.81
C SER A 20 -3.44 -1.95 7.69
N ASP A 21 -2.84 -1.34 8.71
CA ASP A 21 -2.56 0.09 8.70
C ASP A 21 -1.32 0.40 7.87
N LEU A 22 -0.27 -0.43 7.94
CA LEU A 22 0.88 -0.37 7.04
C LEU A 22 0.48 -0.56 5.57
N LEU A 23 -0.41 -1.51 5.28
CA LEU A 23 -1.01 -1.68 3.95
C LEU A 23 -1.76 -0.43 3.51
N SER A 24 -2.60 0.12 4.38
CA SER A 24 -3.39 1.31 4.07
C SER A 24 -2.51 2.54 3.78
N ILE A 25 -1.41 2.72 4.52
CA ILE A 25 -0.44 3.80 4.29
C ILE A 25 0.26 3.59 2.94
N THR A 26 0.76 2.39 2.70
CA THR A 26 1.54 2.07 1.49
C THR A 26 0.68 2.22 0.24
N MET A 27 -0.54 1.70 0.26
CA MET A 27 -1.51 1.86 -0.82
C MET A 27 -1.84 3.34 -1.07
N ALA A 28 -2.02 4.15 -0.02
CA ALA A 28 -2.27 5.58 -0.18
C ALA A 28 -1.07 6.33 -0.79
N ASN A 29 0.16 5.94 -0.46
CA ASN A 29 1.35 6.54 -1.04
C ASN A 29 1.54 6.15 -2.52
N ILE A 30 1.27 4.90 -2.88
CA ILE A 30 1.31 4.44 -4.28
C ILE A 30 0.23 5.15 -5.09
N GLU A 31 -0.99 5.26 -4.54
CA GLU A 31 -2.07 5.98 -5.20
C GLU A 31 -1.71 7.46 -5.43
N ASP A 32 -1.05 8.11 -4.47
CA ASP A 32 -0.62 9.50 -4.65
C ASP A 32 0.41 9.65 -5.78
N ALA A 33 1.36 8.72 -5.89
CA ALA A 33 2.31 8.71 -7.00
C ALA A 33 1.62 8.50 -8.35
N LEU A 34 0.59 7.65 -8.41
CA LEU A 34 -0.20 7.42 -9.63
C LEU A 34 -1.02 8.66 -10.01
N LEU A 35 -1.65 9.31 -9.03
CA LEU A 35 -2.40 10.55 -9.27
C LEU A 35 -1.48 11.69 -9.72
N GLU A 36 -0.28 11.82 -9.14
CA GLU A 36 0.73 12.79 -9.57
C GLU A 36 1.24 12.51 -10.98
N ALA A 37 1.35 11.24 -11.38
CA ALA A 37 1.66 10.84 -12.74
C ALA A 37 0.52 11.10 -13.74
N GLY A 38 -0.67 11.49 -13.26
CA GLY A 38 -1.86 11.76 -14.07
C GLY A 38 -2.73 10.53 -14.34
N ALA A 39 -2.52 9.43 -13.62
CA ALA A 39 -3.35 8.24 -13.72
C ALA A 39 -4.73 8.48 -13.08
N PHE A 40 -5.75 7.84 -13.65
CA PHE A 40 -7.13 7.94 -13.21
C PHE A 40 -7.58 6.65 -12.52
N PRO A 41 -8.08 6.75 -11.28
CA PRO A 41 -8.62 5.60 -10.57
C PRO A 41 -9.82 5.00 -11.31
N ALA A 42 -9.95 3.68 -11.25
CA ALA A 42 -10.92 2.87 -11.99
C ALA A 42 -10.76 2.86 -13.52
N ILE A 43 -9.72 3.52 -14.06
CA ILE A 43 -9.31 3.45 -15.46
C ILE A 43 -7.92 2.82 -15.54
N ASP A 44 -6.94 3.45 -14.90
CA ASP A 44 -5.53 3.06 -14.96
C ASP A 44 -5.13 2.12 -13.81
N TYR A 45 -5.86 2.15 -12.70
CA TYR A 45 -5.61 1.30 -11.55
C TYR A 45 -6.87 1.05 -10.71
N THR A 46 -6.90 -0.12 -10.06
CA THR A 46 -7.94 -0.56 -9.13
C THR A 46 -7.39 -0.74 -7.71
N HIS A 47 -8.28 -0.98 -6.75
CA HIS A 47 -7.86 -1.35 -5.40
C HIS A 47 -6.98 -2.60 -5.34
N LEU A 48 -7.22 -3.57 -6.23
CA LEU A 48 -6.47 -4.82 -6.25
C LEU A 48 -5.05 -4.59 -6.78
N ASP A 49 -4.89 -3.67 -7.74
CA ASP A 49 -3.57 -3.29 -8.26
C ASP A 49 -2.75 -2.56 -7.18
N LEU A 50 -3.38 -1.64 -6.45
CA LEU A 50 -2.74 -0.97 -5.31
C LEU A 50 -2.33 -1.97 -4.22
N LEU A 51 -3.17 -2.97 -3.93
CA LEU A 51 -2.87 -4.00 -2.95
C LEU A 51 -1.75 -4.92 -3.42
N SER A 52 -1.76 -5.31 -4.69
CA SER A 52 -0.73 -6.14 -5.30
C SER A 52 0.62 -5.42 -5.32
N ALA A 53 0.63 -4.12 -5.59
CA ALA A 53 1.82 -3.28 -5.52
C ALA A 53 2.30 -3.07 -4.08
N ALA A 54 1.41 -2.83 -3.12
CA ALA A 54 1.76 -2.59 -1.72
C ALA A 54 2.20 -3.86 -0.96
N GLY A 55 1.63 -5.02 -1.31
CA GLY A 55 1.86 -6.32 -0.67
C GLY A 55 3.34 -6.67 -0.45
N PRO A 56 4.21 -6.67 -1.47
CA PRO A 56 5.63 -7.02 -1.30
C PRO A 56 6.38 -6.02 -0.40
N PHE A 57 6.06 -4.73 -0.46
CA PHE A 57 6.68 -3.73 0.40
C PHE A 57 6.31 -3.94 1.86
N VAL A 58 5.03 -4.11 2.16
CA VAL A 58 4.58 -4.31 3.54
C VAL A 58 5.08 -5.64 4.09
N LEU A 59 5.06 -6.71 3.29
CA LEU A 59 5.62 -7.99 3.71
C LEU A 59 7.11 -7.84 4.02
N SER A 60 7.89 -7.15 3.18
CA SER A 60 9.32 -6.92 3.44
C SER A 60 9.58 -6.12 4.72
N MET A 61 8.72 -5.13 5.02
CA MET A 61 8.82 -4.29 6.21
C MET A 61 8.48 -5.09 7.48
N PHE A 62 7.38 -5.84 7.45
CA PHE A 62 6.95 -6.70 8.55
C PHE A 62 7.93 -7.86 8.82
N SER A 63 8.58 -8.38 7.77
CA SER A 63 9.59 -9.44 7.89
C SER A 63 10.90 -8.96 8.49
N ARG A 64 11.26 -7.69 8.25
CA ARG A 64 12.49 -7.10 8.78
C ARG A 64 12.42 -6.90 10.30
N GLU A 65 11.23 -6.58 10.81
CA GLU A 65 11.02 -6.34 12.23
C GLU A 65 10.97 -7.62 13.07
N SER A 66 10.61 -8.76 12.46
CA SER A 66 10.58 -10.06 13.14
C SER A 66 11.93 -10.79 13.21
N GLY A 67 13.01 -10.22 12.65
CA GLY A 67 14.36 -10.82 12.69
C GLY A 67 14.49 -12.16 11.96
N ASN A 68 13.46 -12.58 11.20
CA ASN A 68 13.49 -13.82 10.44
C ASN A 68 13.49 -13.47 8.94
N PRO A 69 14.60 -13.65 8.22
CA PRO A 69 14.61 -13.44 6.77
C PRO A 69 13.63 -14.43 6.16
N ILE A 70 12.53 -13.93 5.56
CA ILE A 70 11.68 -14.77 4.73
C ILE A 70 12.54 -15.24 3.56
N THR A 71 13.04 -16.47 3.66
CA THR A 71 13.51 -17.24 2.52
C THR A 71 12.32 -17.40 1.58
N LEU A 72 12.25 -16.57 0.55
CA LEU A 72 11.42 -16.82 -0.62
C LEU A 72 11.98 -18.08 -1.30
N THR A 73 11.55 -19.25 -0.84
CA THR A 73 11.86 -20.51 -1.50
C THR A 73 10.96 -20.61 -2.72
N THR A 74 11.48 -20.16 -3.87
CA THR A 74 10.88 -20.44 -5.18
C THR A 74 10.92 -21.97 -5.37
N THR A 75 9.76 -22.62 -5.38
CA THR A 75 9.59 -24.03 -5.80
C THR A 75 8.69 -24.06 -7.02
#